data_AF-K1SN93-F1
#
_entry.id   AF-K1SN93-F1
#
_cell.length_a   1.000
_cell.length_b   1.000
_cell.length_c   1.000
_cell.angle_alpha   90.00
_cell.angle_beta   90.00
_cell.angle_gamma   90.00
#
_symmetry.space_group_name_H-M   'P 1'
#
loop_
_entity.id
_entity.type
_entity.pdbx_description
1 polymer ?
#
loop_
_entity_poly.entity_id
_entity_poly.type
_entity_poly.pdbx_seq_one_letter_code
_entity_poly.pdbx_strand_id
1 'polypeptide(L)'
;MTRMDVLVEADNTYWTTVAVDRQVRMLESYAAQMDTLYRQTAAAFEAGMAIENDLMRIEAKRSEIRYQLQKAQNGAELCRMSLCRVIGAKRDQHP
;
A
#
# COMPACT_ATOMS: atom_id res chain seq x y z
N MET A 1 -31.23 7.05 12.36
CA MET A 1 -30.12 7.69 11.62
C MET A 1 -30.68 8.96 11.01
N THR A 2 -30.16 10.11 11.44
CA THR A 2 -30.57 11.43 10.93
C THR A 2 -29.78 11.77 9.67
N ARG A 3 -30.25 12.76 8.89
CA ARG A 3 -29.53 13.25 7.70
C ARG A 3 -28.10 13.72 8.04
N MET A 4 -27.91 14.24 9.25
CA MET A 4 -26.61 14.69 9.75
C MET A 4 -25.65 13.52 9.96
N ASP A 5 -26.14 12.40 10.52
CA ASP A 5 -25.33 11.21 10.76
C ASP A 5 -24.78 10.62 9.45
N VAL A 6 -25.62 10.56 8.42
CA VAL A 6 -25.22 10.07 7.08
C VAL A 6 -24.16 10.97 6.44
N LEU A 7 -24.28 12.30 6.59
CA LEU A 7 -23.29 13.26 6.07
C LEU A 7 -21.93 13.09 6.75
N VAL A 8 -21.91 12.94 8.07
CA VAL A 8 -20.66 12.73 8.83
C VAL A 8 -20.03 11.38 8.48
N GLU A 9 -20.82 10.32 8.35
CA GLU A 9 -20.32 9.00 7.94
C GLU A 9 -19.74 9.04 6.52
N ALA A 10 -20.39 9.73 5.59
CA ALA A 10 -19.92 9.89 4.22
C ALA A 10 -18.59 10.65 4.15
N ASP A 11 -18.47 11.78 4.84
CA ASP A 11 -17.25 12.60 4.86
C ASP A 11 -16.06 11.83 5.46
N ASN A 12 -16.28 11.16 6.61
CA ASN A 12 -15.25 10.35 7.25
C ASN A 12 -14.79 9.19 6.34
N THR A 13 -15.74 8.47 5.75
CA THR A 13 -15.42 7.34 4.86
C THR A 13 -14.67 7.81 3.61
N TYR A 14 -15.04 8.98 3.07
CA TYR A 14 -14.34 9.59 1.94
C TYR A 14 -12.89 9.95 2.30
N TRP A 15 -12.67 10.70 3.38
CA TRP A 15 -11.32 11.08 3.80
C TRP A 15 -10.45 9.88 4.19
N THR A 16 -11.05 8.85 4.79
CA THR A 16 -10.38 7.57 5.06
C THR A 16 -9.92 6.91 3.78
N THR A 17 -10.76 6.86 2.75
CA THR A 17 -10.40 6.30 1.43
C THR A 17 -9.22 7.06 0.83
N VAL A 18 -9.27 8.39 0.83
CA VAL A 18 -8.17 9.24 0.34
C VAL A 18 -6.87 9.00 1.11
N ALA A 19 -6.94 8.83 2.43
CA ALA A 19 -5.77 8.57 3.26
C ALA A 19 -5.13 7.20 2.92
N VAL A 20 -5.93 6.16 2.78
CA VAL A 20 -5.44 4.81 2.44
C VAL A 20 -4.86 4.78 1.03
N ASP A 21 -5.46 5.46 0.05
CA ASP A 21 -4.90 5.58 -1.30
C ASP A 21 -3.52 6.26 -1.30
N ARG A 22 -3.34 7.30 -0.48
CA ARG A 22 -2.02 7.95 -0.32
C ARG A 22 -1.01 7.03 0.35
N GLN A 23 -1.45 6.22 1.32
CA GLN A 23 -0.61 5.21 1.96
C GLN A 23 -0.14 4.15 0.96
N VAL A 24 -1.03 3.69 0.06
CA VAL A 24 -0.67 2.76 -1.04
C VAL A 24 0.42 3.39 -1.91
N ARG A 25 0.24 4.62 -2.40
CA ARG A 25 1.24 5.31 -3.24
C ARG A 25 2.60 5.47 -2.55
N MET A 26 2.59 5.74 -1.25
CA MET A 26 3.82 5.82 -0.46
C MET A 26 4.53 4.46 -0.39
N LEU A 27 3.78 3.38 -0.16
CA LEU A 27 4.33 2.01 -0.12
C LEU A 27 4.82 1.54 -1.49
N GLU A 28 4.17 1.93 -2.59
CA GLU A 28 4.65 1.66 -3.96
C GLU A 28 6.02 2.30 -4.20
N SER A 29 6.17 3.59 -3.85
CA SER A 29 7.45 4.29 -3.95
C SER A 29 8.52 3.64 -3.06
N TYR A 30 8.15 3.20 -1.86
CA TYR A 30 9.10 2.54 -0.97
C TYR A 30 9.51 1.15 -1.49
N ALA A 31 8.57 0.38 -2.05
CA ALA A 31 8.86 -0.89 -2.71
C ALA A 31 9.84 -0.71 -3.88
N ALA A 32 9.65 0.33 -4.70
CA ALA A 32 10.56 0.64 -5.81
C ALA A 32 11.98 1.03 -5.34
N GLN A 33 12.08 1.75 -4.22
CA GLN A 33 13.38 2.05 -3.59
C GLN A 33 14.05 0.78 -3.07
N MET A 34 13.30 -0.13 -2.43
CA MET A 34 13.84 -1.43 -1.99
C MET A 34 14.26 -2.33 -3.15
N ASP A 35 13.52 -2.33 -4.27
CA ASP A 35 13.91 -3.03 -5.50
C ASP A 35 15.22 -2.47 -6.08
N THR A 36 15.45 -1.17 -5.93
CA THR A 36 16.71 -0.52 -6.35
C THR A 36 17.86 -0.88 -5.44
N LEU A 37 17.65 -0.81 -4.12
CA LEU A 37 18.66 -1.19 -3.13
C LEU A 37 19.06 -2.65 -3.26
N TYR A 38 18.10 -3.55 -3.48
CA TYR A 38 18.38 -4.97 -3.73
C TYR A 38 19.28 -5.16 -4.96
N ARG A 39 18.98 -4.49 -6.08
CA ARG A 39 19.83 -4.57 -7.30
C ARG A 39 21.24 -4.05 -7.05
N GLN A 40 21.39 -2.97 -6.28
CA GLN A 40 22.70 -2.42 -5.93
C GLN A 40 23.50 -3.38 -5.04
N THR A 41 22.88 -3.97 -4.02
CA THR A 41 23.57 -4.92 -3.14
C THR A 41 23.86 -6.25 -3.82
N ALA A 42 22.98 -6.74 -4.70
CA ALA A 42 23.27 -7.89 -5.54
C ALA A 42 24.51 -7.64 -6.41
N ALA A 43 24.58 -6.49 -7.09
CA ALA A 43 25.76 -6.13 -7.89
C ALA A 43 27.04 -6.00 -7.03
N ALA A 44 26.94 -5.46 -5.82
CA ALA A 44 28.07 -5.38 -4.89
C ALA A 44 28.52 -6.77 -4.40
N PHE A 45 27.58 -7.69 -4.17
CA PHE A 45 27.87 -9.07 -3.78
C PHE A 45 28.60 -9.82 -4.91
N GLU A 46 28.11 -9.73 -6.14
CA GLU A 46 28.77 -10.33 -7.32
C GLU A 46 30.19 -9.78 -7.54
N ALA A 47 30.42 -8.50 -7.20
CA ALA A 47 31.73 -7.87 -7.25
C ALA A 47 32.63 -8.19 -6.02
N GLY A 48 32.16 -9.01 -5.08
CA GLY A 48 32.87 -9.35 -3.84
C GLY A 48 32.97 -8.21 -2.82
N MET A 49 32.19 -7.14 -2.99
CA MET A 49 32.18 -5.95 -2.11
C MET A 49 31.10 -5.99 -1.02
N ALA A 50 30.17 -6.94 -1.09
CA ALA A 50 29.16 -7.20 -0.07
C ALA A 50 29.15 -8.68 0.29
N ILE A 51 28.56 -9.03 1.44
CA ILE A 51 28.42 -10.42 1.86
C ILE A 51 26.98 -10.93 1.68
N GLU A 52 26.82 -12.24 1.61
CA GLU A 52 25.52 -12.89 1.43
C GLU A 52 24.49 -12.46 2.49
N ASN A 53 24.94 -12.22 3.73
CA ASN A 53 24.07 -11.73 4.81
C ASN A 53 23.43 -10.37 4.49
N ASP A 54 24.15 -9.46 3.81
CA ASP A 54 23.62 -8.16 3.42
C ASP A 54 22.49 -8.33 2.40
N LEU A 55 22.70 -9.21 1.42
CA LEU A 55 21.70 -9.55 0.41
C LEU A 55 20.45 -10.17 1.06
N MET A 56 20.63 -11.15 1.95
CA MET A 56 19.54 -11.79 2.68
C MET A 56 18.72 -10.78 3.51
N ARG A 57 19.39 -9.84 4.17
CA ARG A 57 18.71 -8.82 4.99
C ARG A 57 17.85 -7.89 4.14
N ILE A 58 18.36 -7.48 2.98
CA ILE A 58 17.61 -6.62 2.06
C ILE A 58 16.45 -7.38 1.43
N GLU A 59 16.65 -8.64 1.06
CA GLU A 59 15.57 -9.49 0.54
C GLU A 59 14.44 -9.70 1.56
N ALA A 60 14.77 -9.95 2.83
CA ALA A 60 13.79 -10.03 3.91
C ALA A 60 13.01 -8.71 4.05
N LYS A 61 13.71 -7.57 4.06
CA LYS A 61 13.04 -6.25 4.16
C LYS A 61 12.15 -5.96 2.96
N ARG A 62 12.60 -6.32 1.76
CA ARG A 62 11.84 -6.18 0.52
C ARG A 62 10.56 -7.01 0.54
N SER A 63 10.63 -8.24 1.05
CA SER A 63 9.47 -9.11 1.22
C SER A 63 8.45 -8.52 2.19
N GLU A 64 8.91 -7.96 3.31
CA GLU A 64 8.07 -7.26 4.27
C GLU A 64 7.37 -6.05 3.64
N ILE A 65 8.08 -5.21 2.89
CA ILE A 65 7.47 -4.03 2.24
C ILE A 65 6.42 -4.45 1.19
N ARG A 66 6.67 -5.53 0.43
CA ARG A 66 5.69 -6.07 -0.52
C ARG A 66 4.43 -6.58 0.20
N TYR A 67 4.60 -7.26 1.33
CA TYR A 67 3.48 -7.69 2.16
C TYR A 67 2.65 -6.50 2.67
N GLN A 68 3.30 -5.45 3.18
CA GLN A 68 2.61 -4.24 3.64
C GLN A 68 1.88 -3.52 2.49
N LEU A 69 2.48 -3.45 1.30
CA LEU A 69 1.86 -2.89 0.11
C LEU A 69 0.58 -3.65 -0.26
N GLN A 70 0.64 -4.98 -0.33
CA GLN A 70 -0.53 -5.81 -0.62
C GLN A 70 -1.64 -5.61 0.41
N LYS A 71 -1.28 -5.54 1.70
CA LYS A 71 -2.23 -5.28 2.78
C LYS A 71 -2.90 -3.91 2.63
N ALA A 72 -2.13 -2.88 2.28
CA ALA A 72 -2.67 -1.53 2.05
C ALA A 72 -3.59 -1.48 0.82
N GLN A 73 -3.25 -2.16 -0.27
CA GLN A 73 -4.10 -2.25 -1.46
C GLN A 73 -5.43 -2.94 -1.17
N ASN A 74 -5.39 -4.06 -0.42
CA ASN A 74 -6.61 -4.73 0.04
C ASN A 74 -7.45 -3.80 0.94
N GLY A 75 -6.79 -3.03 1.83
CA GLY A 75 -7.45 -2.03 2.66
C GLY A 75 -8.11 -0.91 1.85
N ALA A 76 -7.46 -0.44 0.78
CA ALA A 76 -8.00 0.58 -0.12
C ALA A 76 -9.30 0.10 -0.78
N GLU A 77 -9.33 -1.15 -1.26
CA GLU A 77 -10.53 -1.73 -1.85
C GLU A 77 -11.68 -1.83 -0.82
N LEU A 78 -11.39 -2.22 0.43
CA LEU A 78 -12.39 -2.24 1.50
C LEU A 78 -12.92 -0.84 1.82
N CYS A 79 -12.07 0.18 1.86
CA CYS A 79 -12.48 1.57 2.04
C CYS A 79 -13.38 2.04 0.89
N ARG A 80 -13.01 1.72 -0.36
CA ARG A 80 -13.80 2.02 -1.56
C ARG A 80 -15.17 1.35 -1.53
N MET A 81 -15.23 0.08 -1.13
CA MET A 81 -16.49 -0.66 -0.94
C MET A 81 -17.36 -0.03 0.16
N SER A 82 -16.75 0.37 1.28
CA SER A 82 -17.45 1.06 2.36
C SER A 82 -18.03 2.39 1.89
N LEU A 83 -17.26 3.19 1.14
CA LEU A 83 -17.70 4.46 0.59
C LEU A 83 -18.91 4.28 -0.34
N CYS A 84 -18.83 3.32 -1.28
CA CYS A 84 -19.94 3.01 -2.19
C CYS A 84 -21.21 2.65 -1.42
N ARG A 85 -21.09 1.88 -0.33
CA ARG A 85 -22.21 1.52 0.54
C ARG A 85 -22.84 2.75 1.21
N VAL A 86 -22.02 3.66 1.74
CA VAL A 86 -22.49 4.86 2.47
C VAL A 86 -23.18 5.86 1.53
N ILE A 87 -22.65 6.05 0.31
CA ILE A 87 -23.21 7.01 -0.66
C ILE A 87 -24.30 6.40 -1.57
N GLY A 88 -24.59 5.10 -1.43
CA GLY A 88 -25.57 4.40 -2.26
C GLY A 88 -25.15 4.20 -3.72
N ALA A 89 -23.85 4.28 -4.02
CA ALA A 89 -23.34 4.02 -5.37
C ALA A 89 -23.29 2.51 -5.66
N LYS A 90 -23.57 2.14 -6.91
CA LYS A 90 -23.32 0.77 -7.38
C LYS A 90 -21.83 0.49 -7.28
N ARG A 91 -21.44 -0.72 -6.85
CA ARG A 91 -20.03 -1.14 -6.83
C ARG A 91 -19.39 -0.83 -8.18
N ASP A 92 -18.51 0.15 -8.20
CA ASP A 92 -17.63 0.40 -9.32
C ASP A 92 -16.66 -0.80 -9.35
N GLN A 93 -16.82 -1.72 -10.30
CA GLN A 93 -15.86 -2.82 -10.44
C GLN A 93 -14.69 -2.25 -11.23
N HIS A 94 -13.63 -1.81 -10.54
CA HIS A 94 -12.38 -1.50 -11.22
C HIS A 94 -11.81 -2.84 -11.75
N PRO A 95 -11.47 -2.93 -13.05
CA PRO A 95 -10.82 -4.12 -13.61
C PRO A 95 -9.43 -4.36 -13.02
#